data_AF-A0A699W8J2-F1
#
_entry.id   AF-A0A699W8J2-F1
#
_cell.length_a   1.000
_cell.length_b   1.000
_cell.length_c   1.000
_cell.angle_alpha   90.00
_cell.angle_beta   90.00
_cell.angle_gamma   90.00
#
_symmetry.space_group_name_H-M   'P 1'
#
loop_
_entity.id
_entity.type
_entity.pdbx_description
1 polymer ?
#
loop_
_entity_poly.entity_id
_entity_poly.type
_entity_poly.pdbx_seq_one_letter_code
_entity_poly.pdbx_strand_id
1 'polypeptide(L)' 'MIAGLKVEEEIIRDLERLDIELCVKIEHQRASGLLQQLDIPVWKWDEISMDFVTGLPQTQRRHDAIWV' A
#
# COMPACT_ATOMS: atom_id res chain seq x y z
N MET A 1 15.11 -6.90 -39.72
CA MET A 1 15.28 -7.47 -38.35
C MET A 1 14.75 -6.56 -37.24
N ILE A 2 14.68 -5.23 -37.41
CA ILE A 2 14.28 -4.28 -36.35
C ILE A 2 12.80 -4.39 -35.93
N ALA A 3 11.90 -4.81 -36.83
CA ALA A 3 10.47 -4.96 -36.53
C ALA A 3 10.17 -6.06 -35.49
N GLY A 4 10.94 -7.16 -35.48
CA GLY A 4 10.73 -8.27 -34.54
C GLY A 4 11.03 -7.87 -33.09
N LEU A 5 12.09 -7.09 -32.87
CA LEU A 5 12.47 -6.59 -31.54
C LEU A 5 11.42 -5.62 -30.96
N LYS A 6 10.81 -4.79 -31.80
CA LYS A 6 9.77 -3.84 -31.37
C LYS A 6 8.47 -4.53 -30.96
N VAL A 7 8.15 -5.67 -31.58
CA VAL A 7 7.00 -6.50 -31.20
C VAL A 7 7.26 -7.18 -29.86
N GLU A 8 8.47 -7.68 -29.61
CA GLU A 8 8.81 -8.29 -28.31
C GLU A 8 8.78 -7.27 -27.15
N GLU A 9 9.28 -6.05 -27.35
CA GLU A 9 9.18 -4.99 -26.34
C GLU A 9 7.73 -4.61 -26.01
N GLU A 10 6.84 -4.61 -27.01
CA GLU A 10 5.42 -4.32 -26.81
C GLU A 10 4.72 -5.42 -26.02
N ILE A 11 5.04 -6.68 -26.32
CA ILE A 11 4.53 -7.85 -25.58
C ILE A 11 5.00 -7.80 -24.12
N ILE A 12 6.26 -7.46 -23.85
CA ILE A 12 6.78 -7.35 -22.47
C ILE A 12 6.01 -6.28 -21.70
N ARG A 13 5.82 -5.09 -22.28
CA ARG A 13 5.08 -4.00 -21.66
C ARG A 13 3.62 -4.36 -21.39
N ASP A 14 2.98 -5.10 -22.28
CA ASP A 14 1.59 -5.54 -22.09
C ASP A 14 1.48 -6.62 -21.00
N LEU A 15 2.46 -7.52 -20.90
CA LEU A 15 2.53 -8.50 -19.81
C LEU A 15 2.76 -7.83 -18.45
N GLU A 16 3.67 -6.86 -18.36
CA GLU A 16 3.90 -6.06 -17.15
C GLU A 16 2.63 -5.29 -16.73
N ARG A 17 1.92 -4.71 -17.70
CA ARG A 17 0.68 -3.99 -17.44
C ARG A 17 -0.44 -4.91 -16.94
N LEU A 18 -0.55 -6.11 -17.52
CA LEU A 18 -1.53 -7.12 -17.13
C LEU A 18 -1.25 -7.65 -15.71
N ASP A 19 0.01 -7.82 -15.34
CA ASP A 19 0.42 -8.25 -13.99
C ASP A 19 0.01 -7.24 -12.91
N ILE A 20 0.24 -5.95 -13.16
CA ILE A 20 -0.18 -4.87 -12.25
C ILE A 20 -1.70 -4.82 -12.13
N GLU A 21 -2.43 -4.89 -13.23
CA GLU A 21 -3.90 -4.88 -13.22
C GLU A 21 -4.46 -6.08 -12.44
N LEU A 22 -3.85 -7.26 -12.61
CA LEU A 22 -4.23 -8.46 -11.88
C LEU A 22 -3.93 -8.34 -10.38
N CYS A 23 -2.76 -7.83 -10.00
CA CYS A 23 -2.41 -7.56 -8.60
C CYS A 23 -3.40 -6.61 -7.94
N VAL A 24 -3.70 -5.48 -8.59
CA VAL A 24 -4.67 -4.51 -8.10
C VAL A 24 -6.03 -5.16 -7.93
N LYS A 25 -6.48 -5.93 -8.93
CA LYS A 25 -7.79 -6.60 -8.88
C LYS A 25 -7.86 -7.65 -7.77
N ILE A 26 -6.80 -8.42 -7.54
CA ILE A 26 -6.71 -9.38 -6.43
C ILE A 26 -6.73 -8.67 -5.09
N GLU A 27 -5.97 -7.59 -4.90
CA GLU A 27 -5.95 -6.82 -3.66
C GLU A 27 -7.31 -6.18 -3.35
N HIS A 28 -8.02 -5.66 -4.36
CA HIS A 28 -9.35 -5.08 -4.17
C HIS A 28 -10.45 -6.13 -3.99
N GLN A 29 -10.30 -7.33 -4.56
CA GLN A 29 -11.23 -8.44 -4.39
C GLN A 29 -10.95 -9.28 -3.15
N ARG A 30 -9.73 -9.19 -2.60
CA ARG A 30 -9.44 -9.66 -1.26
C ARG A 30 -10.34 -8.83 -0.35
N ALA A 31 -11.44 -9.45 0.07
CA ALA A 31 -12.32 -8.86 1.05
C ALA A 31 -11.41 -8.40 2.18
N SER A 32 -11.32 -7.09 2.39
CA SER A 32 -10.73 -6.52 3.59
C SER A 32 -11.39 -7.33 4.70
N GLY A 33 -10.62 -8.21 5.35
CA GLY A 33 -11.17 -9.16 6.31
C GLY A 33 -12.03 -8.40 7.30
N LEU A 34 -13.02 -9.06 7.93
CA LEU A 34 -13.84 -8.46 8.98
C LEU A 34 -12.95 -7.55 9.83
N LEU A 35 -13.09 -6.23 9.65
CA LEU A 35 -12.31 -5.28 10.42
C LEU A 35 -12.62 -5.63 11.87
N GLN A 36 -11.61 -6.01 12.63
CA GLN A 36 -11.83 -6.40 14.01
C GLN A 36 -12.48 -5.22 14.68
N GLN A 37 -13.72 -5.40 15.13
CA GLN A 37 -14.45 -4.36 15.80
C GLN A 37 -13.69 -4.07 17.09
N LEU A 38 -13.15 -2.86 17.20
CA LEU A 38 -12.54 -2.40 18.44
C LEU A 38 -13.64 -2.34 19.51
N ASP A 39 -13.31 -2.78 20.72
CA ASP A 39 -14.22 -2.69 21.85
C ASP A 39 -14.53 -1.21 22.12
N ILE A 40 -15.76 -0.91 22.55
CA ILE A 40 -16.11 0.49 22.88
C ILE A 40 -15.54 0.79 24.28
N PRO A 41 -14.61 1.75 24.43
CA PRO A 41 -14.04 2.07 25.73
C PRO A 41 -15.12 2.65 26.65
N VAL A 42 -15.11 2.21 27.92
CA VAL A 42 -16.11 2.64 28.92
C VAL A 42 -15.81 4.06 29.44
N TRP A 43 -14.55 4.51 29.33
CA TRP A 43 -14.10 5.81 29.80
C TRP A 43 -13.21 6.54 28.78
N LYS A 44 -13.08 7.87 28.92
CA LYS A 44 -12.44 8.75 27.89
C LYS A 44 -10.97 8.48 27.59
N TRP A 45 -10.27 7.71 28.41
CA TRP A 45 -8.85 7.38 28.26
C TRP A 45 -8.57 5.89 28.45
N ASP A 46 -9.62 5.07 28.40
CA ASP A 46 -9.52 3.62 28.62
C ASP A 46 -8.83 2.94 27.43
N GLU A 47 -8.99 3.52 26.25
CA GLU A 47 -8.33 3.10 25.02
C GLU A 47 -7.78 4.32 24.29
N ILE A 48 -6.47 4.33 24.06
CA ILE A 48 -5.77 5.32 23.24
C ILE A 48 -5.03 4.51 22.17
N SER A 49 -5.55 4.53 20.94
CA SER A 49 -4.81 4.04 19.78
C SER A 49 -3.76 5.08 19.39
N MET A 50 -2.53 4.65 19.12
CA MET A 50 -1.47 5.51 18.62
C MET A 50 -0.93 4.92 17.32
N ASP A 51 -0.91 5.75 16.29
CA ASP A 51 -0.38 5.36 14.98
C ASP A 51 0.98 5.99 14.73
N PHE A 52 1.80 5.32 13.90
CA PHE A 52 3.07 5.86 13.42
C PHE A 52 3.00 6.16 11.93
N VAL A 53 3.26 7.40 11.57
CA VAL A 53 3.46 7.79 10.17
C VAL A 53 4.96 7.89 9.93
N THR A 54 5.50 7.08 9.01
CA THR A 54 6.93 7.03 8.64
C THR A 54 7.18 7.52 7.22
N GLY A 55 8.43 7.86 6.87
CA GLY A 55 8.79 8.32 5.52
C GLY A 55 8.58 9.82 5.29
N LEU A 56 8.47 10.61 6.36
CA LEU A 56 8.42 12.06 6.28
C LEU A 56 9.82 12.66 6.00
N PRO A 57 9.90 13.90 5.51
CA PRO A 57 11.17 14.61 5.40
C PRO A 57 11.89 14.62 6.75
N GLN A 58 13.17 14.21 6.74
CA GLN A 58 13.94 14.06 7.96
C GLN A 58 14.09 15.40 8.70
N THR A 59 13.84 15.36 10.00
CA THR A 59 14.19 16.46 10.91
C THR A 59 15.70 16.64 11.00
N GLN A 60 16.16 17.77 11.55
CA GLN A 60 17.60 18.00 11.81
C GLN A 60 18.24 16.92 12.71
N ARG A 61 17.42 16.21 13.50
CA ARG A 61 17.85 15.09 14.34
C ARG A 61 17.68 13.71 13.67
N ARG A 62 17.41 13.68 12.36
CA ARG A 62 17.24 12.47 11.54
C ARG A 62 16.05 11.57 11.90
N HIS A 63 15.00 12.15 12.48
CA HIS A 63 13.72 11.46 12.62
C HIS A 63 12.84 11.74 11.42
N ASP A 64 12.14 10.72 10.94
CA ASP A 64 11.19 10.75 9.81
C ASP A 64 9.81 10.19 10.20
N ALA A 65 9.58 9.99 11.50
CA ALA A 65 8.36 9.41 12.04
C ALA A 65 7.67 10.32 13.06
N ILE A 66 6.34 10.33 13.06
CA ILE A 66 5.50 11.02 14.05
C ILE A 66 4.48 10.06 14.66
N TRP A 67 4.06 10.36 15.89
CA TRP A 67 3.05 9.63 16.67
C TRP A 67 1.76 10.46 16.61
N VAL A 68 0.64 9.83 16.21
CA VAL A 68 -0.69 10.47 16.08
C VAL A 68 -1.67 9.82 17.03
#